data_AF-A0A7V2ZM87-F1
#
_entry.id   AF-A0A7V2ZM87-F1
#
_cell.length_a   1.000
_cell.length_b   1.000
_cell.length_c   1.000
_cell.angle_alpha   90.00
_cell.angle_beta   90.00
_cell.angle_gamma   90.00
#
_symmetry.space_group_name_H-M   'P 1'
#
loop_
_entity.id
_entity.type
_entity.pdbx_description
1 polymer ?
#
loop_
_entity_poly.entity_id
_entity_poly.type
_entity_poly.pdbx_seq_one_letter_code
_entity_poly.pdbx_strand_id
1 'polypeptide(L)'
;MKFKLVILSFTYLLEFIWAQAPIPEELLTSSVYIKLPNGMSATGFYFSDSINCFLVTAKHVFFEANDGKISSETADLISYPRDPYTSPPNLLSCNLKFLLKRNLVVFHQQFDVAVALIGEKEMIDSINAIIHYNESITKPDSKPSRVTYFYPSLLLESKDLLVGTDVYITGYPSSLGMKEMPQLEPSQPLLRKGIVAGKNQKLNTIILDCPVYKGNSGSPVVAALQDGLKTDFKLIGIVSEFVPFVEYWYNDKYGYKNIEFSNSGYSIIAPVDVMLELIKQFNY
;
A
#
# COMPACT_ATOMS: atom_id res chain seq x y z
N MET A 1 -59.84 -24.86 42.61
CA MET A 1 -58.87 -23.75 42.55
C MET A 1 -57.70 -24.22 41.67
N LYS A 2 -57.62 -23.77 40.41
CA LYS A 2 -56.58 -24.21 39.46
C LYS A 2 -55.41 -23.22 39.52
N PHE A 3 -54.24 -23.68 39.98
CA PHE A 3 -53.00 -22.90 39.95
C PHE A 3 -52.53 -22.73 38.50
N LYS A 4 -52.45 -21.48 38.02
CA LYS A 4 -51.74 -21.14 36.79
C LYS A 4 -50.25 -21.05 37.13
N LEU A 5 -49.48 -22.02 36.68
CA LEU A 5 -48.03 -21.96 36.66
C LEU A 5 -47.62 -21.02 35.51
N VAL A 6 -47.23 -19.79 35.83
CA VAL A 6 -46.62 -18.87 34.86
C VAL A 6 -45.14 -19.24 34.79
N ILE A 7 -44.75 -19.95 33.74
CA ILE A 7 -43.34 -20.18 33.41
C ILE A 7 -42.82 -18.89 32.78
N LEU A 8 -42.10 -18.09 33.55
CA LEU A 8 -41.27 -17.01 33.00
C LEU A 8 -40.11 -17.66 32.24
N SER A 9 -40.19 -17.72 30.91
CA SER A 9 -39.04 -18.08 30.09
C SER A 9 -38.07 -16.89 30.09
N PHE A 10 -37.05 -16.98 30.93
CA PHE A 10 -35.86 -16.12 30.82
C PHE A 10 -35.11 -16.56 29.56
N THR A 11 -35.45 -15.97 28.41
CA THR A 11 -34.61 -16.06 27.23
C THR A 11 -33.33 -15.30 27.56
N TYR A 12 -32.31 -16.02 27.99
CA TYR A 12 -30.92 -15.58 27.88
C TYR A 12 -30.65 -15.38 26.39
N LEU A 13 -30.94 -14.18 25.88
CA LEU A 13 -30.23 -13.63 24.74
C LEU A 13 -28.78 -13.54 25.20
N LEU A 14 -28.01 -14.59 24.90
CA LEU A 14 -26.57 -14.50 24.82
C LEU A 14 -26.29 -13.49 23.70
N GLU A 15 -26.30 -12.21 24.05
CA GLU A 15 -25.65 -11.18 23.26
C GLU A 15 -24.18 -11.53 23.28
N PHE A 16 -23.76 -12.32 22.30
CA PHE A 16 -22.35 -12.49 22.04
C PHE A 16 -21.82 -11.10 21.67
N ILE A 17 -21.05 -10.51 22.58
CA ILE A 17 -20.33 -9.27 22.34
C ILE A 17 -19.26 -9.62 21.29
N TRP A 18 -19.54 -9.28 20.04
CA TRP A 18 -18.63 -9.54 18.92
C TRP A 18 -17.60 -8.42 18.85
N ALA A 19 -16.40 -8.68 19.37
CA ALA A 19 -15.27 -7.80 19.15
C ALA A 19 -14.72 -8.03 17.73
N GLN A 20 -14.51 -6.94 16.99
CA GLN A 20 -13.77 -7.00 15.73
C GLN A 20 -12.34 -7.50 16.02
N ALA A 21 -11.91 -8.55 15.31
CA ALA A 21 -10.55 -9.05 15.44
C ALA A 21 -9.53 -7.95 15.10
N PRO A 22 -8.37 -7.92 15.78
CA PRO A 22 -7.30 -7.01 15.41
C PRO A 22 -6.85 -7.28 13.97
N ILE A 23 -6.38 -6.23 13.32
CA ILE A 23 -5.86 -6.28 11.96
C ILE A 23 -4.60 -7.17 11.96
N PRO A 24 -4.40 -8.05 10.95
CA PRO A 24 -3.20 -8.86 10.86
C PRO A 24 -1.93 -8.01 10.84
N GLU A 25 -0.92 -8.39 11.64
CA GLU A 25 0.37 -7.69 11.70
C GLU A 25 1.09 -7.70 10.34
N GLU A 26 0.86 -8.74 9.53
CA GLU A 26 1.37 -8.85 8.17
C GLU A 26 0.91 -7.70 7.28
N LEU A 27 -0.24 -7.09 7.56
CA LEU A 27 -0.70 -5.92 6.80
C LEU A 27 0.20 -4.71 7.07
N LEU A 28 0.64 -4.51 8.30
CA LEU A 28 1.55 -3.42 8.65
C LEU A 28 2.90 -3.57 7.93
N THR A 29 3.40 -4.80 7.82
CA THR A 29 4.70 -5.12 7.18
C THR A 29 4.63 -5.40 5.68
N SER A 30 3.47 -5.26 5.06
CA SER A 30 3.29 -5.42 3.61
C SER A 30 3.87 -4.27 2.77
N SER A 31 4.18 -3.14 3.42
CA SER A 31 4.79 -1.97 2.78
C SER A 31 6.30 -2.07 2.69
N VAL A 32 6.83 -1.48 1.63
CA VAL A 32 8.26 -1.30 1.37
C VAL A 32 8.54 0.20 1.36
N TYR A 33 9.47 0.64 2.19
CA TYR A 33 9.95 2.01 2.15
C TYR A 33 10.96 2.14 1.02
N ILE A 34 10.68 3.06 0.09
CA ILE A 34 11.56 3.36 -1.04
C ILE A 34 12.27 4.68 -0.75
N LYS A 35 13.59 4.64 -0.66
CA LYS A 35 14.43 5.83 -0.52
C LYS A 35 15.25 6.05 -1.79
N LEU A 36 15.15 7.26 -2.33
CA LEU A 36 15.97 7.67 -3.46
C LEU A 36 17.14 8.54 -2.98
N PRO A 37 18.32 8.44 -3.62
CA PRO A 37 19.48 9.28 -3.32
C PRO A 37 19.22 10.79 -3.38
N ASN A 38 18.23 11.22 -4.17
CA ASN A 38 17.83 12.63 -4.30
C ASN A 38 17.03 13.17 -3.08
N GLY A 39 16.86 12.36 -2.03
CA GLY A 39 16.12 12.71 -0.82
C GLY A 39 14.60 12.53 -0.93
N MET A 40 14.08 12.13 -2.10
CA MET A 40 12.71 11.68 -2.22
C MET A 40 12.54 10.34 -1.53
N SER A 41 11.35 10.14 -0.97
CA SER A 41 10.97 8.86 -0.42
C SER A 41 9.49 8.58 -0.67
N ALA A 42 9.16 7.31 -0.78
CA ALA A 42 7.86 6.82 -1.19
C ALA A 42 7.61 5.44 -0.59
N THR A 43 6.44 4.87 -0.89
CA THR A 43 6.08 3.53 -0.49
C THR A 43 5.94 2.64 -1.72
N GLY A 44 6.19 1.36 -1.56
CA GLY A 44 5.79 0.33 -2.49
C GLY A 44 5.31 -0.89 -1.72
N PHE A 45 5.10 -1.99 -2.43
CA PHE A 45 4.85 -3.28 -1.84
C PHE A 45 5.36 -4.38 -2.77
N TYR A 46 5.56 -5.56 -2.21
CA TYR A 46 5.90 -6.71 -3.02
C TYR A 46 4.67 -7.51 -3.42
N PHE A 47 4.65 -7.94 -4.68
CA PHE A 47 3.66 -8.85 -5.22
C PHE A 47 4.36 -10.08 -5.78
N SER A 48 3.79 -11.27 -5.61
CA SER A 48 4.34 -12.50 -6.18
C SER A 48 3.23 -13.30 -6.85
N ASP A 49 3.49 -13.73 -8.09
CA ASP A 49 2.66 -14.73 -8.76
C ASP A 49 3.18 -16.16 -8.44
N SER A 50 2.96 -17.13 -9.31
CA SER A 50 3.49 -18.49 -9.12
C SER A 50 5.02 -18.57 -9.15
N ILE A 51 5.68 -17.74 -9.95
CA ILE A 51 7.12 -17.85 -10.29
C ILE A 51 7.85 -16.54 -9.99
N ASN A 52 7.25 -15.40 -10.26
CA ASN A 52 7.91 -14.11 -10.24
C ASN A 52 7.63 -13.33 -8.95
N CYS A 53 8.57 -12.47 -8.59
CA CYS A 53 8.45 -11.48 -7.54
C CYS A 53 8.62 -10.08 -8.13
N PHE A 54 7.70 -9.20 -7.77
CA PHE A 54 7.62 -7.84 -8.26
C PHE A 54 7.65 -6.84 -7.12
N LEU A 55 8.24 -5.68 -7.38
CA LEU A 55 8.05 -4.46 -6.60
C LEU A 55 7.04 -3.57 -7.33
N VAL A 56 6.00 -3.16 -6.62
CA VAL A 56 4.93 -2.31 -7.15
C VAL A 56 4.96 -0.98 -6.41
N THR A 57 4.84 0.13 -7.14
CA THR A 57 4.81 1.48 -6.57
C THR A 57 4.13 2.45 -7.55
N ALA A 58 4.07 3.73 -7.21
CA ALA A 58 3.58 4.78 -8.10
C ALA A 58 4.61 5.10 -9.19
N LYS A 59 4.15 5.44 -10.40
CA LYS A 59 5.02 5.73 -11.55
C LYS A 59 5.97 6.89 -11.26
N HIS A 60 5.48 7.98 -10.67
CA HIS A 60 6.29 9.17 -10.38
C HIS A 60 7.41 8.93 -9.35
N VAL A 61 7.40 7.78 -8.66
CA VAL A 61 8.49 7.37 -7.76
C VAL A 61 9.72 6.98 -8.56
N PHE A 62 9.56 6.14 -9.59
CA PHE A 62 10.68 5.67 -10.41
C PHE A 62 10.93 6.53 -11.64
N PHE A 63 9.92 7.23 -12.14
CA PHE A 63 9.99 7.93 -13.41
C PHE A 63 9.68 9.42 -13.25
N GLU A 64 10.38 10.24 -14.03
CA GLU A 64 10.05 11.65 -14.20
C GLU A 64 8.75 11.80 -15.01
N ALA A 65 7.99 12.85 -14.73
CA ALA A 65 6.61 13.00 -15.18
C ALA A 65 6.41 12.96 -16.71
N ASN A 66 7.41 13.35 -17.50
CA ASN A 66 7.20 13.75 -18.90
C ASN A 66 7.94 12.92 -19.96
N ASP A 67 8.92 12.10 -19.61
CA ASP A 67 9.80 11.47 -20.60
C ASP A 67 10.15 10.00 -20.31
N GLY A 68 9.60 9.41 -19.24
CA GLY A 68 9.90 8.04 -18.85
C GLY A 68 11.38 7.85 -18.46
N LYS A 69 12.12 8.93 -18.21
CA LYS A 69 13.44 8.83 -17.59
C LYS A 69 13.28 8.45 -16.13
N ILE A 70 14.27 7.71 -15.63
CA ILE A 70 14.33 7.33 -14.22
C ILE A 70 14.66 8.54 -13.34
N SER A 71 13.91 8.69 -12.25
CA SER A 71 14.10 9.76 -11.25
C SER A 71 15.40 9.62 -10.45
N SER A 72 15.98 8.42 -10.45
CA SER A 72 17.30 8.13 -9.87
C SER A 72 17.90 6.87 -10.47
N GLU A 73 19.22 6.70 -10.39
CA GLU A 73 19.89 5.47 -10.85
C GLU A 73 19.67 4.29 -9.90
N THR A 74 19.49 4.57 -8.61
CA THR A 74 19.31 3.55 -7.57
C THR A 74 18.18 3.92 -6.61
N ALA A 75 17.67 2.91 -5.90
CA ALA A 75 16.72 3.05 -4.82
C ALA A 75 17.03 2.05 -3.71
N ASP A 76 17.02 2.50 -2.46
CA ASP A 76 17.08 1.60 -1.31
C ASP A 76 15.65 1.18 -0.92
N LEU A 77 15.47 -0.12 -0.74
CA LEU A 77 14.22 -0.76 -0.38
C LEU A 77 14.34 -1.30 1.04
N ILE A 78 13.49 -0.82 1.94
CA ILE A 78 13.48 -1.22 3.35
C ILE A 78 12.11 -1.84 3.63
N SER A 79 12.09 -3.08 4.10
CA SER A 79 10.85 -3.75 4.53
C SER A 79 11.09 -4.49 5.82
N TYR A 80 10.04 -4.88 6.53
CA TYR A 80 10.17 -5.51 7.84
C TYR A 80 9.60 -6.93 7.83
N PRO A 81 10.24 -7.90 8.51
CA PRO A 81 9.67 -9.22 8.69
C PRO A 81 8.63 -9.20 9.82
N ARG A 82 7.36 -9.52 9.53
CA ARG A 82 6.23 -9.71 10.48
C ARG A 82 5.94 -8.53 11.43
N ASP A 83 6.87 -8.17 12.31
CA ASP A 83 6.78 -7.11 13.29
C ASP A 83 7.93 -6.08 13.11
N PRO A 84 7.62 -4.83 12.71
CA PRO A 84 8.62 -3.79 12.49
C PRO A 84 9.26 -3.24 13.77
N TYR A 85 8.72 -3.58 14.96
CA TYR A 85 9.21 -3.09 16.24
C TYR A 85 10.28 -4.00 16.86
N THR A 86 10.26 -5.29 16.52
CA THR A 86 11.16 -6.28 17.11
C THR A 86 12.14 -6.89 16.10
N SER A 87 11.83 -6.83 14.81
CA SER A 87 12.62 -7.50 13.78
C SER A 87 13.52 -6.53 13.00
N PRO A 88 14.79 -6.89 12.72
CA PRO A 88 15.65 -6.07 11.88
C PRO A 88 15.08 -5.95 10.45
N PRO A 89 15.22 -4.80 9.79
CA PRO A 89 14.69 -4.61 8.45
C PRO A 89 15.43 -5.45 7.41
N ASN A 90 14.69 -5.88 6.39
CA ASN A 90 15.24 -6.29 5.11
C ASN A 90 15.74 -5.06 4.36
N LEU A 91 17.02 -5.05 4.01
CA LEU A 91 17.63 -4.00 3.19
C LEU A 91 17.96 -4.57 1.82
N LEU A 92 17.42 -3.97 0.77
CA LEU A 92 17.81 -4.24 -0.61
C LEU A 92 18.19 -2.92 -1.27
N SER A 93 19.15 -2.96 -2.20
CA SER A 93 19.45 -1.84 -3.07
C SER A 93 19.10 -2.23 -4.49
N CYS A 94 18.32 -1.39 -5.16
CA CYS A 94 17.77 -1.63 -6.49
C CYS A 94 18.40 -0.68 -7.49
N ASN A 95 18.93 -1.22 -8.60
CA ASN A 95 19.47 -0.46 -9.71
C ASN A 95 18.38 -0.19 -10.76
N LEU A 96 17.72 0.96 -10.64
CA LEU A 96 16.61 1.38 -11.51
C LEU A 96 17.06 1.54 -12.97
N LYS A 97 18.30 1.99 -13.19
CA LYS A 97 18.87 2.13 -14.54
C LYS A 97 19.03 0.77 -15.23
N PHE A 98 19.46 -0.24 -14.47
CA PHE A 98 19.59 -1.60 -14.96
C PHE A 98 18.22 -2.22 -15.23
N LEU A 99 17.26 -2.04 -14.33
CA LEU A 99 15.87 -2.48 -14.54
C LEU A 99 15.32 -1.93 -15.86
N LEU A 100 15.45 -0.62 -16.10
CA LEU A 100 14.97 0.02 -17.32
C LEU A 100 15.70 -0.52 -18.56
N LYS A 101 17.03 -0.63 -18.52
CA LYS A 101 17.84 -1.13 -19.64
C LYS A 101 17.49 -2.57 -20.02
N ARG A 102 17.07 -3.39 -19.07
CA ARG A 102 16.71 -4.80 -19.28
C ARG A 102 15.21 -5.03 -19.49
N ASN A 103 14.40 -3.97 -19.57
CA ASN A 103 12.93 -4.06 -19.60
C ASN A 103 12.35 -4.86 -18.42
N LEU A 104 13.00 -4.77 -17.26
CA LEU A 104 12.57 -5.40 -16.01
C LEU A 104 11.70 -4.44 -15.16
N VAL A 105 11.39 -3.25 -15.68
CA VAL A 105 10.43 -2.32 -15.09
C VAL A 105 9.54 -1.76 -16.18
N VAL A 106 8.24 -1.73 -15.92
CA VAL A 106 7.22 -1.14 -16.79
C VAL A 106 6.34 -0.20 -15.98
N PHE A 107 5.68 0.73 -16.65
CA PHE A 107 4.72 1.64 -16.04
C PHE A 107 3.49 1.82 -16.92
N HIS A 108 2.37 2.18 -16.31
CA HIS A 108 1.14 2.43 -17.04
C HIS A 108 1.15 3.85 -17.64
N GLN A 109 0.62 3.99 -18.86
CA GLN A 109 0.67 5.29 -19.57
C GLN A 109 -0.31 6.31 -18.98
N GLN A 110 -1.47 5.85 -18.52
CA GLN A 110 -2.56 6.70 -18.00
C GLN A 110 -2.65 6.71 -16.48
N PHE A 111 -2.15 5.67 -15.82
CA PHE A 111 -2.25 5.51 -14.37
C PHE A 111 -0.85 5.64 -13.80
N ASP A 112 -0.78 6.24 -12.63
CA ASP A 112 0.47 6.46 -11.91
C ASP A 112 0.91 5.19 -11.18
N VAL A 113 1.20 4.13 -11.94
CA VAL A 113 1.60 2.81 -11.43
C VAL A 113 2.82 2.30 -12.19
N ALA A 114 3.79 1.76 -11.47
CA ALA A 114 4.95 1.07 -12.00
C ALA A 114 5.14 -0.29 -11.33
N VAL A 115 5.64 -1.25 -12.11
CA VAL A 115 5.93 -2.63 -11.68
C VAL A 115 7.34 -2.98 -12.13
N ALA A 116 8.17 -3.42 -11.19
CA ALA A 116 9.51 -3.91 -11.45
C ALA A 116 9.61 -5.40 -11.11
N LEU A 117 10.09 -6.22 -12.04
CA LEU A 117 10.49 -7.60 -11.78
C LEU A 117 11.80 -7.60 -10.99
N ILE A 118 11.79 -8.13 -9.77
CA ILE A 118 12.93 -8.08 -8.85
C ILE A 118 13.60 -9.45 -8.65
N GLY A 119 12.93 -10.54 -9.03
CA GLY A 119 13.48 -11.88 -8.92
C GLY A 119 12.45 -12.96 -9.16
N GLU A 120 12.89 -14.20 -9.00
CA GLU A 120 12.08 -15.40 -9.15
C GLU A 120 12.00 -16.14 -7.81
N LYS A 121 10.89 -16.84 -7.62
CA LYS A 121 10.56 -17.60 -6.42
C LYS A 121 10.78 -19.08 -6.71
N GLU A 122 11.63 -19.70 -5.91
CA GLU A 122 11.80 -21.15 -5.86
C GLU A 122 11.13 -21.69 -4.60
N MET A 123 10.13 -22.55 -4.75
CA MET A 123 9.48 -23.21 -3.62
C MET A 123 10.43 -24.24 -3.00
N ILE A 124 10.68 -24.12 -1.70
CA ILE A 124 11.41 -25.15 -0.94
C ILE A 124 10.42 -26.24 -0.48
N ASP A 125 9.24 -25.82 -0.03
CA ASP A 125 8.15 -26.67 0.42
C ASP A 125 6.79 -25.98 0.19
N SER A 126 5.70 -26.53 0.72
CA SER A 126 4.34 -26.00 0.51
C SER A 126 4.10 -24.60 1.07
N ILE A 127 4.96 -24.10 1.97
CA ILE A 127 4.77 -22.83 2.69
C ILE A 127 5.98 -21.89 2.62
N ASN A 128 7.18 -22.40 2.29
CA ASN A 128 8.43 -21.65 2.24
C ASN A 128 8.98 -21.57 0.82
N ALA A 129 9.50 -20.39 0.46
CA ALA A 129 10.15 -20.15 -0.80
C ALA A 129 11.42 -19.30 -0.63
N ILE A 130 12.40 -19.51 -1.51
CA ILE A 130 13.59 -18.68 -1.66
C ILE A 130 13.36 -17.73 -2.82
N ILE A 131 13.78 -16.48 -2.65
CA ILE A 131 13.76 -15.50 -3.73
C ILE A 131 15.16 -15.38 -4.32
N HIS A 132 15.28 -15.73 -5.60
CA HIS A 132 16.44 -15.49 -6.42
C HIS A 132 16.31 -14.11 -7.04
N TYR A 133 16.89 -13.13 -6.37
CA TYR A 133 16.96 -11.77 -6.86
C TYR A 133 17.72 -11.69 -8.18
N ASN A 134 17.21 -10.91 -9.12
CA ASN A 134 17.92 -10.66 -10.38
C ASN A 134 19.10 -9.69 -10.18
N GLU A 135 19.93 -9.54 -11.23
CA GLU A 135 21.15 -8.70 -11.20
C GLU A 135 20.92 -7.23 -10.84
N SER A 136 19.67 -6.74 -10.88
CA SER A 136 19.36 -5.35 -10.49
C SER A 136 19.27 -5.15 -8.98
N ILE A 137 19.16 -6.22 -8.20
CA ILE A 137 18.94 -6.16 -6.76
C ILE A 137 20.19 -6.66 -6.03
N THR A 138 20.74 -5.79 -5.17
CA THR A 138 21.82 -6.16 -4.25
C THR A 138 21.26 -6.27 -2.84
N LYS A 139 21.60 -7.36 -2.14
CA LYS A 139 21.30 -7.50 -0.71
C LYS A 139 22.58 -7.21 0.11
N PRO A 140 22.66 -6.07 0.84
CA PRO A 140 23.87 -5.71 1.58
C PRO A 140 24.17 -6.64 2.76
N ASP A 141 23.14 -7.22 3.40
CA ASP A 141 23.28 -8.20 4.48
C ASP A 141 22.91 -9.60 3.97
N SER A 142 23.80 -10.57 4.12
CA SER A 142 23.59 -11.96 3.70
C SER A 142 22.66 -12.75 4.63
N LYS A 143 22.18 -12.15 5.73
CA LYS A 143 21.28 -12.83 6.66
C LYS A 143 19.96 -13.24 5.99
N PRO A 144 19.47 -14.48 6.23
CA PRO A 144 18.12 -14.88 5.85
C PRO A 144 17.10 -13.95 6.49
N SER A 145 16.12 -13.53 5.70
CA SER A 145 15.15 -12.54 6.16
C SER A 145 13.83 -12.74 5.42
N ARG A 146 12.71 -12.62 6.14
CA ARG A 146 11.37 -12.87 5.60
C ARG A 146 10.80 -11.59 5.00
N VAL A 147 10.17 -11.71 3.84
CA VAL A 147 9.52 -10.62 3.13
C VAL A 147 8.03 -10.95 2.98
N THR A 148 7.18 -9.96 3.23
CA THR A 148 5.72 -10.09 3.04
C THR A 148 5.36 -9.76 1.60
N TYR A 149 4.59 -10.64 0.94
CA TYR A 149 4.11 -10.47 -0.43
C TYR A 149 2.59 -10.50 -0.48
N PHE A 150 2.02 -9.72 -1.38
CA PHE A 150 0.67 -9.96 -1.88
C PHE A 150 0.70 -11.06 -2.94
N TYR A 151 -0.37 -11.86 -3.01
CA TYR A 151 -0.52 -12.97 -3.95
C TYR A 151 -1.84 -12.82 -4.72
N PRO A 152 -2.01 -13.49 -5.88
CA PRO A 152 -3.27 -13.46 -6.65
C PRO A 152 -4.53 -13.76 -5.82
N SER A 153 -4.43 -14.67 -4.85
CA SER A 153 -5.55 -15.02 -3.94
C SER A 153 -5.96 -13.89 -3.00
N LEU A 154 -5.12 -12.87 -2.82
CA LEU A 154 -5.33 -11.71 -1.96
C LEU A 154 -5.82 -10.48 -2.75
N LEU A 155 -6.22 -10.62 -4.01
CA LEU A 155 -6.67 -9.49 -4.82
C LEU A 155 -8.20 -9.39 -4.85
N LEU A 156 -8.71 -8.17 -5.02
CA LEU A 156 -10.11 -7.89 -5.33
C LEU A 156 -10.18 -6.85 -6.44
N GLU A 157 -10.73 -7.24 -7.58
CA GLU A 157 -10.88 -6.36 -8.75
C GLU A 157 -11.81 -5.18 -8.46
N SER A 158 -11.55 -4.05 -9.12
CA SER A 158 -12.34 -2.82 -8.90
C SER A 158 -13.82 -2.99 -9.16
N LYS A 159 -14.23 -3.90 -10.06
CA LYS A 159 -15.65 -4.15 -10.38
C LYS A 159 -16.41 -4.74 -9.18
N ASP A 160 -15.74 -5.53 -8.35
CA ASP A 160 -16.33 -6.27 -7.23
C ASP A 160 -16.23 -5.50 -5.90
N LEU A 161 -15.43 -4.44 -5.86
CA LEU A 161 -15.33 -3.55 -4.70
C LEU A 161 -16.63 -2.75 -4.50
N LEU A 162 -17.07 -2.53 -3.26
CA LEU A 162 -18.26 -1.71 -2.97
C LEU A 162 -17.89 -0.37 -2.33
N VAL A 163 -18.69 0.66 -2.58
CA VAL A 163 -18.61 1.93 -1.82
C VAL A 163 -19.04 1.66 -0.38
N GLY A 164 -18.35 2.28 0.58
CA GLY A 164 -18.52 2.02 2.01
C GLY A 164 -17.70 0.85 2.55
N THR A 165 -16.95 0.14 1.70
CA THR A 165 -16.04 -0.93 2.18
C THR A 165 -14.93 -0.32 3.04
N ASP A 166 -14.67 -0.90 4.21
CA ASP A 166 -13.54 -0.55 5.07
C ASP A 166 -12.22 -0.80 4.34
N VAL A 167 -11.31 0.18 4.39
CA VAL A 167 -9.98 0.07 3.78
C VAL A 167 -8.88 0.42 4.76
N TYR A 168 -7.71 -0.12 4.48
CA TYR A 168 -6.48 0.12 5.21
C TYR A 168 -5.36 0.50 4.27
N ILE A 169 -4.60 1.52 4.67
CA ILE A 169 -3.39 1.96 3.98
C ILE A 169 -2.23 1.82 4.95
N THR A 170 -1.20 1.11 4.52
CA THR A 170 0.10 1.08 5.20
C THR A 170 1.13 1.81 4.34
N GLY A 171 2.05 2.54 4.97
CA GLY A 171 3.11 3.22 4.24
C GLY A 171 4.01 4.08 5.09
N TYR A 172 4.89 4.82 4.43
CA TYR A 172 5.95 5.61 5.03
C TYR A 172 5.76 7.10 4.74
N PRO A 173 4.84 7.76 5.44
CA PRO A 173 4.60 9.17 5.24
C PRO A 173 5.81 10.00 5.71
N SER A 174 6.43 10.72 4.78
CA SER A 174 7.68 11.46 5.00
C SER A 174 7.48 12.92 5.41
N SER A 175 6.25 13.43 5.36
CA SER A 175 5.90 14.81 5.73
C SER A 175 5.13 14.93 7.04
N LEU A 176 5.20 13.93 7.94
CA LEU A 176 4.55 14.03 9.25
C LEU A 176 5.45 14.74 10.25
N GLY A 177 5.00 15.91 10.72
CA GLY A 177 5.63 16.62 11.83
C GLY A 177 7.01 17.20 11.53
N MET A 178 7.60 17.80 12.55
CA MET A 178 9.02 18.17 12.54
C MET A 178 9.85 16.90 12.74
N LYS A 179 10.94 16.74 11.98
CA LYS A 179 11.80 15.54 12.01
C LYS A 179 12.33 15.21 13.42
N GLU A 180 12.28 16.17 14.35
CA GLU A 180 12.70 15.98 15.74
C GLU A 180 11.61 15.43 16.68
N MET A 181 10.39 15.13 16.20
CA MET A 181 9.35 14.57 17.07
C MET A 181 9.71 13.14 17.53
N PRO A 182 10.02 12.92 18.83
CA PRO A 182 10.52 11.63 19.30
C PRO A 182 9.45 10.52 19.29
N GLN A 183 8.18 10.86 19.11
CA GLN A 183 7.07 9.89 19.08
C GLN A 183 6.93 9.18 17.73
N LEU A 184 7.55 9.70 16.67
CA LEU A 184 7.46 9.14 15.32
C LEU A 184 8.82 8.56 14.92
N GLU A 185 8.82 7.28 14.57
CA GLU A 185 9.98 6.62 13.96
C GLU A 185 9.80 6.62 12.44
N PRO A 186 10.52 7.46 11.68
CA PRO A 186 10.30 7.62 10.23
C PRO A 186 10.64 6.38 9.41
N SER A 187 11.40 5.44 9.98
CA SER A 187 11.72 4.17 9.32
C SER A 187 10.65 3.10 9.49
N GLN A 188 9.62 3.34 10.31
CA GLN A 188 8.54 2.37 10.54
C GLN A 188 7.28 2.72 9.74
N PRO A 189 6.57 1.71 9.21
CA PRO A 189 5.33 1.95 8.49
C PRO A 189 4.23 2.41 9.46
N LEU A 190 3.35 3.28 8.98
CA LEU A 190 2.15 3.69 9.68
C LEU A 190 0.92 3.14 8.99
N LEU A 191 -0.06 2.72 9.81
CA LEU A 191 -1.35 2.21 9.35
C LEU A 191 -2.44 3.28 9.50
N ARG A 192 -3.29 3.39 8.49
CA ARG A 192 -4.50 4.21 8.52
C ARG A 192 -5.71 3.39 8.08
N LYS A 193 -6.88 3.70 8.65
CA LYS A 193 -8.17 3.13 8.27
C LYS A 193 -9.03 4.22 7.63
N GLY A 194 -9.81 3.85 6.63
CA GLY A 194 -10.85 4.68 6.03
C GLY A 194 -11.91 3.82 5.36
N ILE A 195 -12.64 4.40 4.40
CA ILE A 195 -13.59 3.66 3.56
C ILE A 195 -13.40 3.99 2.08
N VAL A 196 -13.95 3.14 1.20
CA VAL A 196 -14.20 3.52 -0.19
C VAL A 196 -15.30 4.58 -0.22
N ALA A 197 -14.93 5.83 -0.48
CA ALA A 197 -15.85 6.97 -0.53
C ALA A 197 -16.62 7.04 -1.86
N GLY A 198 -16.00 6.58 -2.95
CA GLY A 198 -16.62 6.61 -4.27
C GLY A 198 -15.75 5.98 -5.34
N LYS A 199 -16.29 5.92 -6.55
CA LYS A 199 -15.58 5.46 -7.74
C LYS A 199 -15.81 6.42 -8.89
N ASN A 200 -14.75 6.76 -9.61
CA ASN A 200 -14.86 7.48 -10.87
C ASN A 200 -14.79 6.48 -12.02
N GLN A 201 -15.95 6.07 -12.52
CA GLN A 201 -16.03 5.08 -13.61
C GLN A 201 -15.39 5.57 -14.91
N LYS A 202 -15.44 6.87 -15.18
CA LYS A 202 -14.88 7.45 -16.42
C LYS A 202 -13.36 7.39 -16.43
N LEU A 203 -12.73 7.65 -15.28
CA LEU A 203 -11.28 7.62 -15.14
C LEU A 203 -10.76 6.27 -14.61
N ASN A 204 -11.66 5.34 -14.28
CA ASN A 204 -11.36 4.08 -13.61
C ASN A 204 -10.47 4.27 -12.37
N THR A 205 -10.85 5.19 -11.50
CA THR A 205 -10.16 5.44 -10.21
C THR A 205 -11.10 5.22 -9.04
N ILE A 206 -10.53 4.93 -7.87
CA ILE A 206 -11.25 4.73 -6.62
C ILE A 206 -10.89 5.86 -5.67
N ILE A 207 -11.91 6.44 -5.02
CA ILE A 207 -11.78 7.55 -4.08
C ILE A 207 -11.94 6.99 -2.68
N LEU A 208 -11.01 7.30 -1.78
CA LEU A 208 -11.04 6.85 -0.39
C LEU A 208 -11.23 8.04 0.55
N ASP A 209 -12.02 7.84 1.60
CA ASP A 209 -12.04 8.71 2.78
C ASP A 209 -10.92 8.29 3.73
N CYS A 210 -9.69 8.53 3.30
CA CYS A 210 -8.48 8.19 4.03
C CYS A 210 -7.38 9.16 3.62
N PRO A 211 -6.93 10.07 4.50
CA PRO A 211 -5.93 11.06 4.15
C PRO A 211 -4.56 10.39 3.94
N VAL A 212 -3.93 10.73 2.82
CA VAL A 212 -2.57 10.33 2.47
C VAL A 212 -1.67 11.56 2.36
N TYR A 213 -0.43 11.41 2.81
CA TYR A 213 0.59 12.46 2.82
C TYR A 213 1.76 12.08 1.90
N LYS A 214 2.65 13.04 1.65
CA LYS A 214 3.91 12.79 0.92
C LYS A 214 4.62 11.58 1.52
N GLY A 215 5.10 10.68 0.67
CA GLY A 215 5.70 9.40 1.05
C GLY A 215 4.75 8.19 0.97
N ASN A 216 3.42 8.40 0.96
CA ASN A 216 2.47 7.29 0.77
C ASN A 216 2.22 6.93 -0.71
N SER A 217 2.77 7.70 -1.66
CA SER A 217 2.69 7.32 -3.08
C SER A 217 3.21 5.90 -3.27
N GLY A 218 2.42 5.04 -3.90
CA GLY A 218 2.73 3.62 -4.10
C GLY A 218 2.34 2.68 -2.95
N SER A 219 1.76 3.19 -1.86
CA SER A 219 1.25 2.36 -0.75
C SER A 219 0.20 1.35 -1.22
N PRO A 220 0.21 0.10 -0.72
CA PRO A 220 -0.88 -0.84 -0.96
C PRO A 220 -2.13 -0.38 -0.20
N VAL A 221 -3.29 -0.53 -0.85
CA VAL A 221 -4.58 -0.33 -0.21
C VAL A 221 -5.33 -1.65 -0.14
N VAL A 222 -5.74 -2.02 1.06
CA VAL A 222 -6.36 -3.31 1.36
C VAL A 222 -7.77 -3.09 1.89
N ALA A 223 -8.76 -3.68 1.23
CA ALA A 223 -10.13 -3.76 1.70
C ALA A 223 -10.27 -4.85 2.76
N ALA A 224 -11.05 -4.56 3.80
CA ALA A 224 -11.52 -5.55 4.77
C ALA A 224 -12.95 -5.94 4.41
N LEU A 225 -13.12 -7.18 3.96
CA LEU A 225 -14.39 -7.77 3.59
C LEU A 225 -14.87 -8.63 4.75
N GLN A 226 -16.07 -8.35 5.26
CA GLN A 226 -16.66 -9.15 6.32
C GLN A 226 -17.40 -10.35 5.71
N ASP A 227 -16.96 -11.55 6.07
CA ASP A 227 -17.61 -12.82 5.74
C ASP A 227 -18.03 -13.52 7.04
N GLY A 228 -19.24 -13.21 7.48
CA GLY A 228 -19.77 -13.65 8.77
C GLY A 228 -18.89 -13.18 9.94
N LEU A 229 -18.20 -14.13 10.58
CA LEU A 229 -17.31 -13.89 11.73
C LEU A 229 -15.84 -13.67 11.33
N LYS A 230 -15.50 -13.82 10.05
CA LYS A 230 -14.15 -13.67 9.54
C LYS A 230 -14.03 -12.37 8.76
N THR A 231 -12.88 -11.71 8.89
CA THR A 231 -12.51 -10.58 8.03
C THR A 231 -11.46 -11.05 7.05
N ASP A 232 -11.79 -10.97 5.76
CA ASP A 232 -10.86 -11.25 4.67
C ASP A 232 -10.26 -9.94 4.16
N PHE A 233 -8.94 -9.92 4.04
CA PHE A 233 -8.19 -8.75 3.59
C PHE A 233 -7.77 -8.92 2.13
N LYS A 234 -8.16 -7.98 1.26
CA LYS A 234 -7.87 -8.01 -0.17
C LYS A 234 -7.23 -6.73 -0.66
N LEU A 235 -6.11 -6.82 -1.36
CA LEU A 235 -5.50 -5.70 -2.08
C LEU A 235 -6.43 -5.24 -3.20
N ILE A 236 -6.79 -3.96 -3.18
CA ILE A 236 -7.72 -3.33 -4.13
C ILE A 236 -7.06 -2.28 -5.02
N GLY A 237 -5.88 -1.79 -4.64
CA GLY A 237 -5.19 -0.79 -5.44
C GLY A 237 -3.95 -0.21 -4.78
N ILE A 238 -3.46 0.85 -5.43
CA ILE A 238 -2.20 1.52 -5.13
C ILE A 238 -2.47 3.02 -4.96
N VAL A 239 -1.97 3.61 -3.86
CA VAL A 239 -2.10 5.05 -3.63
C VAL A 239 -1.37 5.82 -4.73
N SER A 240 -2.09 6.74 -5.40
CA SER A 240 -1.53 7.59 -6.44
C SER A 240 -1.40 9.04 -5.96
N GLU A 241 -2.47 9.63 -5.46
CA GLU A 241 -2.49 11.04 -5.07
C GLU A 241 -3.47 11.34 -3.93
N PHE A 242 -3.30 12.50 -3.29
CA PHE A 242 -4.27 13.05 -2.34
C PHE A 242 -5.17 14.07 -3.04
N VAL A 243 -6.38 14.25 -2.54
CA VAL A 243 -7.27 15.31 -3.01
C VAL A 243 -6.99 16.59 -2.20
N PRO A 244 -6.58 17.70 -2.85
CA PRO A 244 -6.29 18.92 -2.13
C PRO A 244 -7.56 19.70 -1.77
N PHE A 245 -7.57 20.26 -0.57
CA PHE A 245 -8.39 21.41 -0.21
C PHE A 245 -7.56 22.68 -0.40
N VAL A 246 -8.12 23.68 -1.09
CA VAL A 246 -7.41 24.89 -1.51
C VAL A 246 -7.96 26.11 -0.80
N GLU A 247 -7.14 26.76 0.01
CA GLU A 247 -7.48 27.98 0.72
C GLU A 247 -6.81 29.19 0.08
N TYR A 248 -7.58 30.28 -0.04
CA TYR A 248 -7.11 31.54 -0.57
C TYR A 248 -7.08 32.58 0.54
N TRP A 249 -5.87 32.95 0.96
CA TRP A 249 -5.67 34.05 1.90
C TRP A 249 -5.47 35.32 1.10
N TYR A 250 -6.24 36.35 1.43
CA TYR A 250 -6.05 37.68 0.89
C TYR A 250 -5.74 38.65 2.02
N ASN A 251 -4.62 39.36 1.89
CA ASN A 251 -4.27 40.43 2.80
C ASN A 251 -4.60 41.78 2.15
N ASP A 252 -5.75 42.34 2.49
CA ASP A 252 -6.23 43.63 1.95
C ASP A 252 -5.22 44.77 2.17
N LYS A 253 -4.48 44.73 3.28
CA LYS A 253 -3.56 45.80 3.68
C LYS A 253 -2.27 45.82 2.87
N TYR A 254 -1.77 44.66 2.45
CA TYR A 254 -0.48 44.53 1.76
C TYR A 254 -0.60 44.02 0.31
N GLY A 255 -1.82 43.70 -0.15
CA GLY A 255 -2.09 43.27 -1.52
C GLY A 255 -1.55 41.88 -1.87
N TYR A 256 -1.11 41.10 -0.87
CA TYR A 256 -0.61 39.75 -1.12
C TYR A 256 -1.74 38.72 -1.06
N LYS A 257 -1.68 37.79 -2.01
CA LYS A 257 -2.51 36.59 -2.08
C LYS A 257 -1.64 35.39 -1.76
N ASN A 258 -2.04 34.56 -0.80
CA ASN A 258 -1.42 33.27 -0.53
C ASN A 258 -2.40 32.15 -0.88
N ILE A 259 -1.90 31.05 -1.44
CA ILE A 259 -2.67 29.86 -1.77
C ILE A 259 -2.08 28.71 -0.95
N GLU A 260 -2.91 28.12 -0.11
CA GLU A 260 -2.52 27.00 0.72
C GLU A 260 -3.23 25.73 0.24
N PHE A 261 -2.47 24.65 0.12
CA PHE A 261 -2.98 23.33 -0.26
C PHE A 261 -2.88 22.42 0.97
N SER A 262 -4.01 21.92 1.44
CA SER A 262 -4.08 20.96 2.53
C SER A 262 -4.76 19.67 2.06
N ASN A 263 -4.63 18.59 2.82
CA ASN A 263 -5.31 17.33 2.48
C ASN A 263 -6.81 17.47 2.82
N SER A 264 -7.71 17.19 1.87
CA SER A 264 -9.15 17.34 2.06
C SER A 264 -9.82 16.22 2.88
N GLY A 265 -9.07 15.23 3.34
CA GLY A 265 -9.54 13.96 3.87
C GLY A 265 -9.62 12.84 2.81
N TYR A 266 -9.70 13.19 1.52
CA TYR A 266 -9.82 12.22 0.44
C TYR A 266 -8.49 11.89 -0.23
N SER A 267 -8.39 10.67 -0.74
CA SER A 267 -7.29 10.20 -1.58
C SER A 267 -7.79 9.42 -2.79
N ILE A 268 -6.93 9.28 -3.80
CA ILE A 268 -7.21 8.56 -5.03
C ILE A 268 -6.23 7.41 -5.16
N ILE A 269 -6.77 6.25 -5.51
CA ILE A 269 -5.99 5.05 -5.81
C ILE A 269 -6.21 4.57 -7.23
N ALA A 270 -5.15 4.04 -7.83
CA ALA A 270 -5.24 3.23 -9.04
C ALA A 270 -5.71 1.82 -8.66
N PRO A 271 -6.71 1.25 -9.36
CA PRO A 271 -7.16 -0.12 -9.13
C PRO A 271 -6.06 -1.17 -9.28
N VAL A 272 -6.20 -2.29 -8.57
CA VAL A 272 -5.30 -3.45 -8.72
C VAL A 272 -5.29 -4.00 -10.15
N ASP A 273 -6.37 -3.82 -10.90
CA ASP A 273 -6.50 -4.21 -12.31
C ASP A 273 -5.34 -3.65 -13.16
N VAL A 274 -4.96 -2.40 -12.90
CA VAL A 274 -3.87 -1.70 -13.61
C VAL A 274 -2.52 -2.39 -13.38
N MET A 275 -2.25 -2.80 -12.14
CA MET A 275 -1.03 -3.54 -11.81
C MET A 275 -1.01 -4.91 -12.49
N LEU A 276 -2.15 -5.60 -12.54
CA LEU A 276 -2.27 -6.90 -13.21
C LEU A 276 -2.03 -6.80 -14.72
N GLU A 277 -2.48 -5.72 -15.36
CA GLU A 277 -2.18 -5.45 -16.77
C GLU A 277 -0.68 -5.29 -17.03
N LEU A 278 0.03 -4.61 -16.13
CA LEU A 278 1.49 -4.45 -16.21
C LEU A 278 2.23 -5.76 -15.97
N ILE A 279 1.80 -6.56 -14.98
CA ILE A 279 2.42 -7.86 -14.67
C ILE A 279 2.36 -8.81 -15.86
N LYS A 280 1.26 -8.81 -16.62
CA LYS A 280 1.10 -9.63 -17.82
C LYS A 280 2.17 -9.36 -18.89
N GLN A 281 2.82 -8.20 -18.88
CA GLN A 281 3.88 -7.88 -19.84
C GLN A 281 5.20 -8.62 -19.57
N PHE A 282 5.37 -9.21 -18.39
CA PHE A 282 6.56 -9.99 -18.03
C PHE A 282 6.38 -11.50 -18.28
N ASN A 283 5.14 -11.97 -18.40
CA ASN A 283 4.82 -13.38 -18.63
C ASN A 283 4.80 -13.65 -20.14
N TYR A 284 5.93 -14.11 -20.68
CA TYR A 284 6.07 -14.60 -22.05
C TYR A 284 5.43 -15.99 -22.24
#